data_AF-A0A8S0YPG5-F1
#
_entry.id   AF-A0A8S0YPG5-F1
#
_cell.length_a   1.000
_cell.length_b   1.000
_cell.length_c   1.000
_cell.angle_alpha   90.00
_cell.angle_beta   90.00
_cell.angle_gamma   90.00
#
_symmetry.space_group_name_H-M   'P 1'
#
loop_
_entity.id
_entity.type
_entity.pdbx_description
1 polymer ?
#
loop_
_entity_poly.entity_id
_entity_poly.type
_entity_poly.pdbx_seq_one_letter_code
_entity_poly.pdbx_strand_id
1 'polypeptide(L)'
;MASGGEDLWHECASWLTRCGLLRPDHKANWENSSIHDLAYTLRDGVLLCNLLNVLHPSCIDMKDVNQRPQMAQFLCMRNIKVFLRTCHEVFELRETDLFDPSMLFDLSNFHRVLCTLAKLSQCPKALTKNIKPFSAHRTQSEEDIYKDLQSVSACATLEPPPYSSDMEISPAHPATSHEVPWVQFTIPSATCEDRVEEIYEDLCYVKFTSATPEVSRRFELF
;
A
#
# COMPACT_ATOMS: atom_id res chain seq x y z
N MET A 1 -5.21 -7.29 14.71
CA MET A 1 -6.42 -7.09 13.89
C MET A 1 -6.15 -5.94 12.94
N ALA A 2 -6.17 -6.18 11.63
CA ALA A 2 -5.77 -5.18 10.63
C ALA A 2 -6.96 -4.26 10.31
N SER A 3 -7.10 -3.13 11.01
CA SER A 3 -8.15 -2.13 10.74
C SER A 3 -7.80 -1.14 9.61
N GLY A 4 -6.58 -1.19 9.06
CA GLY A 4 -6.07 -0.13 8.17
C GLY A 4 -6.80 0.03 6.83
N GLY A 5 -7.72 -0.87 6.47
CA GLY A 5 -8.54 -0.76 5.25
C GLY A 5 -9.82 0.05 5.42
N GLU A 6 -10.46 0.01 6.59
CA GLU A 6 -11.72 0.73 6.84
C GLU A 6 -11.48 2.24 7.01
N ASP A 7 -10.33 2.63 7.56
CA ASP A 7 -10.00 4.05 7.71
C ASP A 7 -9.66 4.71 6.35
N LEU A 8 -9.12 3.95 5.40
CA LEU A 8 -8.56 4.52 4.17
C LEU A 8 -9.63 5.10 3.24
N TRP A 9 -10.77 4.43 3.12
CA TRP A 9 -11.84 4.91 2.25
C TRP A 9 -12.54 6.15 2.85
N HIS A 10 -12.66 6.24 4.17
CA HIS A 10 -13.13 7.45 4.86
C HIS A 10 -12.18 8.63 4.65
N GLU A 11 -10.87 8.42 4.78
CA GLU A 11 -9.87 9.43 4.48
C GLU A 11 -9.91 9.88 3.02
N CYS A 12 -10.16 8.95 2.09
CA CYS A 12 -10.36 9.28 0.68
C CYS A 12 -11.63 10.14 0.46
N ALA A 13 -12.76 9.78 1.08
CA ALA A 13 -14.01 10.55 0.97
C ALA A 13 -13.86 11.96 1.56
N SER A 14 -13.18 12.06 2.70
CA SER A 14 -12.82 13.33 3.33
C SER A 14 -11.92 14.17 2.43
N TRP A 15 -10.89 13.57 1.81
CA TRP A 15 -10.03 14.26 0.87
C TRP A 15 -10.78 14.77 -0.37
N LEU A 16 -11.66 13.96 -0.97
CA LEU A 16 -12.51 14.39 -2.10
C LEU A 16 -13.46 15.54 -1.71
N THR A 17 -13.92 15.56 -0.47
CA THR A 17 -14.70 16.68 0.09
C THR A 17 -13.83 17.93 0.23
N ARG A 18 -12.58 17.81 0.72
CA ARG A 18 -11.61 18.93 0.76
C ARG A 18 -11.24 19.44 -0.63
N CYS A 19 -11.24 18.57 -1.64
CA CYS A 19 -11.09 18.95 -3.05
C CYS A 19 -12.32 19.66 -3.64
N GLY A 20 -13.45 19.72 -2.91
CA GLY A 20 -14.69 20.32 -3.39
C GLY A 20 -15.47 19.49 -4.40
N LEU A 21 -15.16 18.18 -4.54
CA LEU A 21 -15.83 17.28 -5.47
C LEU A 21 -17.04 16.60 -4.84
N LEU A 22 -16.98 16.35 -3.53
CA LEU A 22 -18.11 15.88 -2.74
C LEU A 22 -18.61 17.00 -1.85
N ARG A 23 -19.93 17.06 -1.69
CA ARG A 23 -20.53 17.93 -0.68
C ARG A 23 -20.31 17.34 0.71
N PRO A 24 -20.24 18.16 1.78
CA PRO A 24 -20.13 17.64 3.15
C PRO A 24 -21.25 16.68 3.53
N ASP A 25 -22.47 16.90 3.03
CA ASP A 25 -23.68 16.09 3.27
C ASP A 25 -23.80 14.87 2.33
N HIS A 26 -22.81 14.62 1.48
CA HIS A 26 -22.82 13.50 0.53
C HIS A 26 -22.87 12.14 1.26
N LYS A 27 -23.60 11.16 0.71
CA LYS A 27 -23.80 9.83 1.32
C LYS A 27 -22.47 9.21 1.76
N ALA A 28 -21.42 9.25 0.92
CA ALA A 28 -20.09 8.71 1.25
C ALA A 28 -19.44 9.26 2.54
N ASN A 29 -19.94 10.38 3.09
CA ASN A 29 -19.45 10.97 4.34
C ASN A 29 -20.32 10.63 5.57
N TRP A 30 -21.43 9.91 5.40
CA TRP A 30 -22.30 9.55 6.54
C TRP A 30 -21.63 8.48 7.43
N GLU A 31 -21.96 8.49 8.72
CA GLU A 31 -21.42 7.56 9.72
C GLU A 31 -21.76 6.09 9.43
N ASN A 32 -22.91 5.84 8.80
CA ASN A 32 -23.39 4.50 8.45
C ASN A 32 -23.06 4.09 7.01
N SER A 33 -22.24 4.87 6.31
CA SER A 33 -21.85 4.55 4.95
C SER A 33 -20.82 3.43 4.90
N SER A 34 -20.78 2.79 3.74
CA SER A 34 -19.86 1.72 3.44
C SER A 34 -18.87 2.16 2.36
N ILE A 35 -17.77 1.41 2.25
CA ILE A 35 -16.82 1.53 1.14
C ILE A 35 -17.49 1.48 -0.25
N HIS A 36 -18.60 0.73 -0.37
CA HIS A 36 -19.36 0.65 -1.62
C HIS A 36 -19.96 1.99 -2.02
N ASP A 37 -20.42 2.81 -1.08
CA ASP A 37 -21.02 4.12 -1.38
C ASP A 37 -20.01 5.05 -2.07
N LEU A 38 -18.77 5.07 -1.56
CA LEU A 38 -17.69 5.78 -2.22
C LEU A 38 -17.35 5.13 -3.57
N ALA A 39 -17.24 3.81 -3.63
CA ALA A 39 -16.86 3.12 -4.85
C ALA A 39 -17.86 3.34 -6.00
N TYR A 40 -19.16 3.28 -5.72
CA TYR A 40 -20.22 3.62 -6.69
C TYR A 40 -20.15 5.07 -7.16
N THR A 41 -19.77 5.99 -6.27
CA THR A 41 -19.61 7.41 -6.60
C THR A 41 -18.46 7.65 -7.59
N LEU A 42 -17.40 6.85 -7.52
CA LEU A 42 -16.23 6.95 -8.42
C LEU A 42 -16.35 6.09 -9.69
N ARG A 43 -17.30 5.15 -9.71
CA ARG A 43 -17.36 4.02 -10.64
C ARG A 43 -17.40 4.40 -12.12
N ASP A 44 -17.99 5.54 -12.45
CA ASP A 44 -18.13 5.97 -13.85
C ASP A 44 -16.94 6.80 -14.37
N GLY A 45 -15.97 7.07 -13.52
CA GLY A 45 -14.76 7.81 -13.82
C GLY A 45 -14.95 9.32 -14.03
N VAL A 46 -16.19 9.85 -14.01
CA VAL A 46 -16.43 11.28 -14.26
C VAL A 46 -15.86 12.13 -13.12
N LEU A 47 -16.13 11.74 -11.87
CA LEU A 47 -15.60 12.45 -10.70
C LEU A 47 -14.07 12.40 -10.68
N LEU A 48 -13.48 11.27 -11.06
CA LEU A 48 -12.03 11.10 -11.15
C LEU A 48 -11.37 12.02 -12.19
N CYS A 49 -11.97 12.17 -13.37
CA CYS A 49 -11.46 13.12 -14.36
C CYS A 49 -11.57 14.58 -13.85
N ASN A 50 -12.67 14.92 -13.19
CA ASN A 50 -12.84 16.25 -12.59
C ASN A 50 -11.81 16.50 -11.47
N LEU A 51 -11.48 15.49 -10.67
CA LEU A 51 -10.45 15.56 -9.64
C LEU A 51 -9.11 16.02 -10.22
N LEU A 52 -8.68 15.44 -11.33
CA LEU A 52 -7.41 15.83 -11.94
C LEU A 52 -7.42 17.30 -12.38
N ASN A 53 -8.54 17.79 -12.93
CA ASN A 53 -8.68 19.21 -13.26
C ASN A 53 -8.73 20.14 -12.04
N VAL A 54 -9.22 19.66 -10.89
CA VAL A 54 -9.13 20.40 -9.61
C VAL A 54 -7.68 20.51 -9.16
N LEU A 55 -6.92 19.41 -9.22
CA LEU A 55 -5.53 19.35 -8.76
C LEU A 55 -4.57 20.07 -9.71
N HIS A 56 -4.77 19.93 -11.01
CA HIS A 56 -4.00 20.61 -12.05
C HIS A 56 -4.96 21.09 -13.15
N PRO A 57 -5.21 22.41 -13.27
CA PRO A 57 -6.18 22.95 -14.22
C PRO A 57 -5.91 22.48 -15.65
N SER A 58 -6.99 22.18 -16.38
CA SER A 58 -6.98 21.88 -17.81
C SER A 58 -6.07 20.73 -18.25
N CYS A 59 -5.81 19.74 -17.37
CA CYS A 59 -5.06 18.53 -17.75
C CYS A 59 -5.92 17.50 -18.48
N ILE A 60 -7.24 17.59 -18.37
CA ILE A 60 -8.21 16.80 -19.13
C ILE A 60 -9.18 17.74 -19.83
N ASP A 61 -9.34 17.62 -21.15
CA ASP A 61 -10.46 18.25 -21.84
C ASP A 61 -11.75 17.49 -21.48
N MET A 62 -12.67 18.17 -20.78
CA MET A 62 -13.92 17.56 -20.35
C MET A 62 -14.85 17.17 -21.50
N LYS A 63 -14.55 17.60 -22.75
CA LYS A 63 -15.21 17.10 -23.97
C LYS A 63 -14.86 15.64 -24.28
N ASP A 64 -13.70 15.17 -23.83
CA ASP A 64 -13.26 13.78 -24.01
C ASP A 64 -13.85 12.82 -22.96
N VAL A 65 -14.48 13.39 -21.92
CA VAL A 65 -15.10 12.66 -20.81
C VAL A 65 -16.61 12.57 -21.02
N ASN A 66 -17.14 11.35 -20.94
CA ASN A 66 -18.57 11.10 -21.06
C ASN A 66 -19.27 11.52 -19.76
N GLN A 67 -19.85 12.72 -19.73
CA GLN A 67 -20.50 13.31 -18.54
C GLN A 67 -21.76 12.56 -18.08
N ARG A 68 -22.40 11.82 -18.99
CA ARG A 68 -23.61 11.03 -18.71
C ARG A 68 -23.43 9.62 -19.26
N PRO A 69 -22.54 8.82 -18.65
CA PRO A 69 -22.23 7.50 -19.18
C PRO A 69 -23.37 6.50 -18.96
N GLN A 70 -24.39 6.82 -18.15
CA GLN A 70 -25.56 5.95 -17.86
C GLN A 70 -25.16 4.53 -17.40
N MET A 71 -24.01 4.40 -16.75
CA MET A 71 -23.37 3.11 -16.41
C MET A 71 -23.09 2.20 -17.62
N ALA A 72 -23.11 2.73 -18.84
CA ALA A 72 -22.67 2.00 -20.01
C ALA A 72 -21.19 1.67 -19.88
N GLN A 73 -20.91 0.37 -19.80
CA GLN A 73 -19.58 -0.19 -19.50
C GLN A 73 -18.47 0.47 -20.34
N PHE A 74 -18.65 0.54 -21.66
CA PHE A 74 -17.67 1.15 -22.57
C PHE A 74 -17.36 2.63 -22.25
N LEU A 75 -18.38 3.42 -21.89
CA LEU A 75 -18.22 4.85 -21.57
C LEU A 75 -17.53 5.05 -20.23
N CYS A 76 -17.92 4.29 -19.20
CA CYS A 76 -17.28 4.32 -17.89
C CYS A 76 -15.80 3.92 -18.00
N MET A 77 -15.49 2.79 -18.67
CA MET A 77 -14.10 2.38 -18.86
C MET A 77 -13.30 3.39 -19.67
N ARG A 78 -13.89 4.06 -20.67
CA ARG A 78 -13.21 5.15 -21.38
C ARG A 78 -12.83 6.27 -20.42
N ASN A 79 -13.76 6.73 -19.58
CA ASN A 79 -13.47 7.78 -18.60
C ASN A 79 -12.36 7.36 -17.61
N ILE A 80 -12.43 6.13 -17.07
CA ILE A 80 -11.42 5.61 -16.14
C ILE A 80 -10.04 5.52 -16.82
N LYS A 81 -9.97 5.07 -18.08
CA LYS A 81 -8.72 5.04 -18.85
C LYS A 81 -8.13 6.43 -19.07
N VAL A 82 -8.97 7.44 -19.35
CA VAL A 82 -8.51 8.84 -19.45
C VAL A 82 -7.90 9.29 -18.14
N PHE A 83 -8.57 9.06 -17.01
CA PHE A 83 -8.03 9.35 -15.68
C PHE A 83 -6.65 8.69 -15.45
N LEU A 84 -6.52 7.39 -15.68
CA LEU A 84 -5.28 6.66 -15.44
C LEU A 84 -4.12 7.14 -16.34
N ARG A 85 -4.42 7.38 -17.62
CA ARG A 85 -3.44 7.93 -18.56
C ARG A 85 -2.94 9.29 -18.08
N THR A 86 -3.83 10.19 -17.69
CA THR A 86 -3.43 11.52 -17.20
C THR A 86 -2.68 11.43 -15.87
N CYS A 87 -3.03 10.50 -14.97
CA CYS A 87 -2.24 10.24 -13.76
C CYS A 87 -0.79 9.86 -14.09
N HIS A 88 -0.58 9.02 -15.11
CA HIS A 88 0.76 8.65 -15.58
C HIS A 88 1.48 9.82 -16.27
N GLU A 89 0.86 10.41 -17.29
CA GLU A 89 1.51 11.38 -18.18
C GLU A 89 1.69 12.77 -17.56
N VAL A 90 0.75 13.23 -16.74
CA VAL A 90 0.73 14.61 -16.20
C VAL A 90 1.11 14.67 -14.73
N PHE A 91 0.69 13.68 -13.95
CA PHE A 91 0.98 13.61 -12.51
C PHE A 91 2.18 12.71 -12.19
N GLU A 92 2.78 12.07 -13.20
CA GLU A 92 4.02 11.30 -13.11
C GLU A 92 3.93 10.13 -12.10
N LEU A 93 2.73 9.55 -11.95
CA LEU A 93 2.56 8.32 -11.18
C LEU A 93 3.15 7.14 -11.96
N ARG A 94 3.89 6.27 -11.27
CA ARG A 94 4.42 5.03 -11.85
C ARG A 94 3.30 4.10 -12.28
N GLU A 95 3.48 3.34 -13.37
CA GLU A 95 2.51 2.33 -13.79
C GLU A 95 2.22 1.30 -12.69
N THR A 96 3.23 0.92 -11.91
CA THR A 96 3.12 0.02 -10.75
C THR A 96 2.27 0.56 -9.61
N ASP A 97 1.84 1.82 -9.69
CA ASP A 97 1.04 2.52 -8.68
C ASP A 97 -0.40 2.75 -9.15
N LEU A 98 -0.69 2.45 -10.42
CA LEU A 98 -2.01 2.54 -11.02
C LEU A 98 -2.81 1.26 -10.79
N PHE A 99 -4.14 1.39 -10.89
CA PHE A 99 -5.09 0.28 -10.87
C PHE A 99 -5.55 -0.03 -12.29
N ASP A 100 -6.04 -1.25 -12.54
CA ASP A 100 -6.66 -1.59 -13.82
C ASP A 100 -8.10 -1.07 -13.90
N PRO A 101 -8.58 -0.55 -15.04
CA PRO A 101 -9.92 0.02 -15.15
C PRO A 101 -11.07 -0.88 -14.63
N SER A 102 -10.95 -2.19 -14.81
CA SER A 102 -11.92 -3.18 -14.31
C SER A 102 -11.97 -3.24 -12.78
N MET A 103 -10.88 -2.97 -12.07
CA MET A 103 -10.84 -2.97 -10.59
C MET A 103 -11.83 -1.97 -9.97
N LEU A 104 -12.05 -0.84 -10.65
CA LEU A 104 -13.04 0.15 -10.26
C LEU A 104 -14.41 -0.14 -10.88
N PHE A 105 -14.48 -0.46 -12.17
CA PHE A 105 -15.77 -0.65 -12.83
C PHE A 105 -16.53 -1.90 -12.33
N ASP A 106 -15.84 -3.01 -12.12
CA ASP A 106 -16.42 -4.26 -11.60
C ASP A 106 -16.38 -4.32 -10.07
N LEU A 107 -15.80 -3.30 -9.42
CA LEU A 107 -15.60 -3.21 -7.98
C LEU A 107 -14.81 -4.40 -7.40
N SER A 108 -13.95 -5.02 -8.22
CA SER A 108 -13.22 -6.24 -7.85
C SER A 108 -12.03 -5.99 -6.94
N ASN A 109 -11.40 -4.80 -7.00
CA ASN A 109 -10.30 -4.42 -6.12
C ASN A 109 -10.28 -2.91 -5.86
N PHE A 110 -11.24 -2.44 -5.07
CA PHE A 110 -11.33 -1.03 -4.73
C PHE A 110 -10.19 -0.53 -3.84
N HIS A 111 -9.56 -1.43 -3.06
CA HIS A 111 -8.39 -1.08 -2.25
C HIS A 111 -7.23 -0.57 -3.11
N ARG A 112 -6.99 -1.20 -4.26
CA ARG A 112 -5.97 -0.75 -5.22
C ARG A 112 -6.27 0.65 -5.75
N VAL A 113 -7.54 0.96 -6.01
CA VAL A 113 -8.01 2.31 -6.42
C VAL A 113 -7.68 3.34 -5.34
N LEU A 114 -8.01 3.05 -4.08
CA LEU A 114 -7.70 3.94 -2.95
C LEU A 114 -6.20 4.23 -2.81
N CYS A 115 -5.36 3.25 -3.10
CA CYS A 115 -3.90 3.41 -3.02
C CYS A 115 -3.36 4.30 -4.13
N THR A 116 -3.89 4.17 -5.35
CA THR A 116 -3.57 5.10 -6.45
C THR A 116 -3.99 6.52 -6.09
N LEU A 117 -5.19 6.70 -5.51
CA LEU A 117 -5.67 8.02 -5.08
C LEU A 117 -4.84 8.61 -3.93
N ALA A 118 -4.37 7.78 -2.99
CA ALA A 118 -3.48 8.23 -1.92
C ALA A 118 -2.17 8.78 -2.50
N LYS A 119 -1.55 8.05 -3.45
CA LYS A 119 -0.34 8.49 -4.15
C LYS A 119 -0.57 9.75 -4.97
N LEU A 120 -1.71 9.83 -5.67
CA LEU A 120 -2.12 11.04 -6.38
C LEU A 120 -2.25 12.23 -5.43
N SER A 121 -2.82 12.05 -4.24
CA SER A 121 -2.96 13.15 -3.26
C SER A 121 -1.62 13.71 -2.78
N GLN A 122 -0.57 12.89 -2.80
CA GLN A 122 0.77 13.22 -2.31
C GLN A 122 1.72 13.71 -3.42
N CYS A 123 1.30 13.66 -4.69
CA CYS A 123 2.17 14.11 -5.77
C CYS A 123 2.42 15.63 -5.68
N PRO A 124 3.57 16.12 -6.19
CA PRO A 124 3.94 17.54 -6.09
C PRO A 124 2.85 18.49 -6.62
N LYS A 125 2.22 18.14 -7.75
CA LYS A 125 1.15 18.92 -8.38
C LYS A 125 -0.07 19.04 -7.47
N ALA A 126 -0.49 17.96 -6.82
CA ALA A 126 -1.62 17.99 -5.89
C ALA A 126 -1.31 18.84 -4.65
N LEU A 127 -0.09 18.75 -4.12
CA LEU A 127 0.33 19.50 -2.93
C LEU A 127 0.33 21.03 -3.17
N THR A 128 0.51 21.49 -4.42
CA THR A 128 0.42 22.94 -4.74
C THR A 128 -0.94 23.56 -4.38
N LYS A 129 -1.99 22.74 -4.26
CA LYS A 129 -3.34 23.19 -3.89
C LYS A 129 -3.52 23.45 -2.39
N ASN A 130 -2.51 23.15 -1.56
CA ASN A 130 -2.59 23.24 -0.09
C ASN A 130 -3.75 22.41 0.50
N ILE A 131 -4.17 21.35 -0.19
CA ILE A 131 -5.16 20.41 0.30
C ILE A 131 -4.40 19.32 1.04
N LYS A 132 -4.72 19.10 2.32
CA LYS A 132 -4.09 18.05 3.13
C LYS A 132 -4.23 16.69 2.41
N PRO A 133 -3.12 16.02 2.04
CA PRO A 133 -3.18 14.71 1.40
C PRO A 133 -3.72 13.67 2.37
N PHE A 134 -4.08 12.50 1.84
CA PHE A 134 -4.36 11.34 2.66
C PHE A 134 -3.34 10.25 2.34
N SER A 135 -3.08 9.37 3.31
CA SER A 135 -2.10 8.31 3.15
C SER A 135 -2.77 6.96 3.31
N ALA A 136 -2.57 6.10 2.32
CA ALA A 136 -2.72 4.67 2.52
C ALA A 136 -1.56 4.26 3.43
N HIS A 137 -1.83 4.07 4.72
CA HIS A 137 -0.91 3.34 5.59
C HIS A 137 -0.76 1.95 4.98
N ARG A 138 0.28 1.78 4.17
CA ARG A 138 0.77 0.51 3.72
C ARG A 138 2.17 0.37 4.28
N THR A 139 2.51 -0.85 4.68
CA THR A 139 3.88 -1.37 4.72
C THR A 139 4.76 -0.53 3.81
N GLN A 140 5.65 0.26 4.40
CA GLN A 140 6.59 1.13 3.68
C GLN A 140 7.12 0.36 2.47
N SER A 141 7.15 0.97 1.28
CA SER A 141 7.83 0.31 0.16
C SER A 141 9.28 0.11 0.57
N GLU A 142 9.95 -0.94 0.06
CA GLU A 142 11.35 -1.20 0.41
C GLU A 142 12.20 0.06 0.20
N GLU A 143 11.94 0.82 -0.86
CA GLU A 143 12.62 2.09 -1.13
C GLU A 143 12.37 3.17 -0.07
N ASP A 144 11.18 3.23 0.51
CA ASP A 144 10.85 4.18 1.59
C ASP A 144 11.50 3.73 2.91
N ILE A 145 11.57 2.41 3.18
CA ILE A 145 12.32 1.86 4.31
C ILE A 145 13.80 2.23 4.20
N TYR A 146 14.40 2.05 3.01
CA TYR A 146 15.81 2.41 2.79
C TYR A 146 16.06 3.92 2.93
N LYS A 147 15.16 4.78 2.45
CA LYS A 147 15.27 6.23 2.60
C LYS A 147 15.17 6.67 4.06
N ASP A 148 14.24 6.10 4.81
CA ASP A 148 14.10 6.37 6.24
C ASP A 148 15.37 5.93 7.00
N LEU A 149 15.90 4.73 6.73
CA LEU A 149 17.17 4.27 7.30
C LEU A 149 18.35 5.19 6.96
N GLN A 150 18.45 5.66 5.72
CA GLN A 150 19.49 6.60 5.30
C GLN A 150 19.37 7.94 6.04
N SER A 151 18.15 8.44 6.24
CA SER A 151 17.90 9.70 6.94
C SER A 151 18.32 9.65 8.42
N VAL A 152 18.13 8.51 9.10
CA VAL A 152 18.58 8.30 10.49
C VAL A 152 20.10 8.15 10.55
N SER A 153 20.71 7.46 9.57
CA SER A 153 22.18 7.31 9.49
C SER A 153 22.90 8.64 9.25
N ALA A 154 22.31 9.56 8.48
CA ALA A 154 22.88 10.88 8.22
C ALA A 154 22.87 11.81 9.45
N CYS A 155 21.97 11.57 10.42
CA CYS A 155 21.94 12.30 11.68
C CYS A 155 23.01 11.82 12.68
N ALA A 156 23.57 10.63 12.48
CA ALA A 156 24.61 10.04 13.32
C ALA A 156 26.03 10.36 12.81
N THR A 157 26.33 11.64 12.55
CA THR A 157 27.74 12.06 12.38
C THR A 157 28.30 12.42 13.76
N LEU A 158 28.65 11.42 14.56
CA LEU A 158 29.48 11.62 15.73
C LEU A 158 30.94 11.73 15.28
N GLU A 159 31.52 12.89 15.52
CA GLU A 159 32.92 13.22 15.32
C GLU A 159 33.83 12.20 16.05
N PRO A 160 34.91 11.69 15.42
CA PRO A 160 35.86 10.82 16.12
C PRO A 160 36.67 11.64 17.14
N PRO A 161 36.84 11.18 18.40
CA PRO A 161 37.57 11.94 19.41
C PRO A 161 39.07 11.98 19.09
N PRO A 162 39.78 13.07 19.51
CA PRO A 162 41.17 13.26 19.16
C PRO A 162 42.08 12.32 19.95
N TYR A 163 42.96 11.63 19.23
CA TYR A 163 44.08 10.88 19.77
C TYR A 163 45.08 11.83 20.46
N SER A 164 45.41 11.56 21.72
CA SER A 164 46.56 12.19 22.39
C SER A 164 47.41 11.10 23.05
N SER A 165 48.62 10.93 22.52
CA SER A 165 49.72 10.23 23.16
C SER A 165 50.06 10.90 24.48
N ASP A 166 50.17 10.12 25.55
CA ASP A 166 51.31 10.25 26.46
C ASP A 166 51.56 8.91 27.18
N MET A 167 52.85 8.65 27.36
CA MET A 167 53.49 7.40 27.68
C MET A 167 54.01 7.46 29.13
N GLU A 168 53.57 6.54 29.99
CA GLU A 168 54.37 6.14 31.16
C GLU A 168 54.21 4.64 31.44
N ILE A 169 55.36 4.00 31.66
CA ILE A 169 55.58 2.56 31.74
C ILE A 169 55.75 2.16 33.21
N SER A 170 54.93 1.23 33.72
CA SER A 170 55.36 0.05 34.50
C SER A 170 54.18 -0.71 35.14
N PRO A 171 54.35 -2.02 35.47
CA PRO A 171 53.34 -3.02 35.18
C PRO A 171 52.63 -3.56 36.44
N ALA A 172 51.33 -3.82 36.34
CA ALA A 172 50.69 -5.05 36.81
C ALA A 172 49.15 -4.94 36.73
N HIS A 173 48.53 -6.08 36.36
CA HIS A 173 47.13 -6.47 36.50
C HIS A 173 46.18 -6.24 35.31
N PRO A 174 45.35 -7.27 35.00
CA PRO A 174 44.70 -7.43 33.71
C PRO A 174 43.40 -6.61 33.60
N ALA A 175 43.09 -6.31 32.34
CA ALA A 175 42.01 -5.46 31.86
C ALA A 175 40.63 -5.71 32.49
N THR A 176 40.05 -4.65 33.05
CA THR A 176 38.59 -4.48 33.11
C THR A 176 38.19 -3.49 32.01
N SER A 177 37.81 -4.01 30.86
CA SER A 177 37.07 -3.26 29.85
C SER A 177 35.67 -2.99 30.38
N HIS A 178 35.37 -1.73 30.71
CA HIS A 178 34.01 -1.24 30.87
C HIS A 178 33.33 -1.27 29.49
N GLU A 179 32.77 -2.41 29.14
CA GLU A 179 31.78 -2.50 28.07
C GLU A 179 30.49 -1.83 28.54
N VAL A 180 29.94 -0.97 27.69
CA VAL A 180 28.59 -0.45 27.86
C VAL A 180 27.64 -1.65 27.92
N PRO A 181 26.81 -1.83 28.97
CA PRO A 181 25.97 -3.01 29.08
C PRO A 181 24.94 -3.03 27.95
N TRP A 182 25.16 -3.89 26.97
CA TRP A 182 24.13 -4.26 26.02
C TRP A 182 22.98 -4.87 26.84
N VAL A 183 21.80 -4.27 26.77
CA VAL A 183 20.63 -4.82 27.44
C VAL A 183 20.17 -6.01 26.60
N GLN A 184 20.53 -7.22 27.02
CA GLN A 184 20.08 -8.47 26.41
C GLN A 184 18.57 -8.62 26.63
N PHE A 185 17.76 -8.25 25.65
CA PHE A 185 16.38 -8.70 25.60
C PHE A 185 16.33 -10.10 24.98
N THR A 186 16.38 -11.12 25.83
CA THR A 186 16.03 -12.48 25.42
C THR A 186 14.51 -12.51 25.28
N ILE A 187 14.02 -12.50 24.04
CA ILE A 187 12.61 -12.79 23.75
C ILE A 187 12.39 -14.27 24.09
N PRO A 188 11.50 -14.63 25.04
CA PRO A 188 11.19 -16.03 25.28
C PRO A 188 10.50 -16.58 24.03
N SER A 189 11.23 -17.36 23.24
CA SER A 189 10.64 -18.15 22.16
C SER A 189 9.80 -19.24 22.80
N ALA A 190 8.47 -19.14 22.69
CA ALA A 190 7.60 -20.26 22.99
C ALA A 190 7.87 -21.35 21.95
N THR A 191 8.71 -22.32 22.32
CA THR A 191 8.83 -23.68 21.74
C THR A 191 8.53 -23.76 20.24
N CYS A 192 9.51 -23.42 19.41
CA CYS A 192 9.45 -23.59 17.96
C CYS A 192 10.73 -24.24 17.41
N GLU A 193 11.28 -25.21 18.13
CA GLU A 193 12.36 -26.06 17.60
C GLU A 193 11.88 -27.50 17.38
N ASP A 194 10.97 -28.06 18.19
CA ASP A 194 10.47 -29.43 17.96
C ASP A 194 9.58 -29.58 16.70
N ARG A 195 8.95 -28.51 16.21
CA ARG A 195 8.06 -28.58 15.03
C ARG A 195 8.76 -28.53 13.69
N VAL A 196 10.04 -28.12 13.63
CA VAL A 196 10.73 -28.01 12.34
C VAL A 196 11.32 -29.35 11.88
N GLU A 197 11.72 -30.21 12.81
CA GLU A 197 12.23 -31.56 12.49
C GLU A 197 11.11 -32.52 12.07
N GLU A 198 9.94 -32.46 12.70
CA GLU A 198 8.74 -33.21 12.25
C GLU A 198 8.32 -32.82 10.82
N ILE A 199 8.35 -31.53 10.49
CA ILE A 199 7.99 -31.05 9.15
C ILE A 199 9.02 -31.52 8.10
N TYR A 200 10.30 -31.62 8.48
CA TYR A 200 11.37 -32.06 7.58
C TYR A 200 11.32 -33.57 7.31
N GLU A 201 11.02 -34.39 8.32
CA GLU A 201 10.80 -35.83 8.17
C GLU A 201 9.59 -36.15 7.28
N ASP A 202 8.48 -35.42 7.44
CA ASP A 202 7.26 -35.60 6.62
C ASP A 202 7.46 -35.25 5.13
N LEU A 203 8.30 -34.25 4.84
CA LEU A 203 8.64 -33.87 3.46
C LEU A 203 9.62 -34.85 2.80
N CYS A 204 10.46 -35.54 3.58
CA CYS A 204 11.47 -36.46 3.05
C CYS A 204 10.96 -37.90 2.84
N TYR A 205 9.81 -38.28 3.42
CA TYR A 205 9.22 -39.60 3.26
C TYR A 205 7.89 -39.61 2.48
N VAL A 206 7.88 -39.00 1.30
CA VAL A 206 6.82 -39.29 0.31
C VAL A 206 7.09 -40.67 -0.32
N LYS A 207 6.60 -41.74 0.30
CA LYS A 207 6.54 -43.07 -0.34
C LYS A 207 5.53 -43.03 -1.47
N PHE A 208 5.99 -43.12 -2.72
CA PHE A 208 5.13 -43.46 -3.86
C PHE A 208 4.52 -44.84 -3.62
N THR A 209 3.24 -44.90 -3.26
CA THR A 209 2.46 -46.14 -3.30
C THR A 209 1.91 -46.31 -4.70
N SER A 210 2.49 -47.25 -5.45
CA SER A 210 1.93 -47.74 -6.70
C SER A 210 0.75 -48.68 -6.38
N ALA A 211 -0.46 -48.15 -6.32
CA ALA A 211 -1.68 -48.95 -6.27
C ALA A 211 -2.65 -48.43 -7.35
N THR A 212 -2.83 -49.23 -8.40
CA THR A 212 -3.85 -49.04 -9.42
C THR A 212 -5.24 -49.23 -8.82
N PRO A 213 -6.19 -48.29 -8.95
CA PRO A 213 -7.56 -48.53 -8.54
C PRO A 213 -8.32 -49.32 -9.62
N GLU A 214 -8.94 -50.42 -9.20
CA GLU A 214 -9.80 -51.30 -9.99
C GLU A 214 -11.01 -50.59 -10.61
N VAL A 215 -11.36 -51.03 -11.80
CA VAL A 215 -12.61 -50.70 -12.51
C VAL A 215 -13.79 -51.31 -11.77
N SER A 216 -14.74 -50.48 -11.33
CA SER A 216 -16.11 -50.92 -11.06
C SER A 216 -17.11 -49.85 -11.49
N ARG A 217 -17.52 -49.91 -12.76
CA ARG A 217 -18.72 -49.21 -13.26
C ARG A 217 -19.88 -50.19 -13.21
N ARG A 218 -20.70 -50.07 -12.17
CA ARG A 218 -22.03 -50.66 -12.08
C ARG A 218 -23.01 -49.60 -12.61
N PHE A 219 -23.45 -49.76 -13.87
CA PHE A 219 -24.58 -49.02 -14.43
C PHE A 219 -25.83 -49.91 -14.31
N GLU A 220 -26.72 -49.56 -13.37
CA GLU A 220 -28.11 -50.00 -13.38
C GLU A 220 -28.98 -48.82 -13.83
N LEU A 221 -29.60 -49.00 -15.00
CA LEU A 221 -30.97 -48.61 -15.40
C LEU A 221 -31.50 -47.23 -14.99
N PHE A 222 -31.63 -46.30 -15.95
CA PHE A 222 -32.88 -45.93 -16.65
C PHE A 222 -32.58 -44.95 -17.79
#